data_AF-A0A8J3QFS3-F1
#
_entry.id   AF-A0A8J3QFS3-F1
#
_cell.length_a   1.000
_cell.length_b   1.000
_cell.length_c   1.000
_cell.angle_alpha   90.00
_cell.angle_beta   90.00
_cell.angle_gamma   90.00
#
_symmetry.space_group_name_H-M   'P 1'
#
loop_
_entity.id
_entity.type
_entity.pdbx_description
1 polymer ?
#
loop_
_entity_poly.entity_id
_entity_poly.type
_entity_poly.pdbx_seq_one_letter_code
_entity_poly.pdbx_strand_id
1 'polypeptide(L)'
;MFRRTAIAGRTAAGPEGSLTAPLSGAACVWFKVRVESWQANADPHHRRTVCLLRRGIIFSVLSPAGPRLVSADVIRAEGPPVTAIVETVRVKRPPTRDEAPLLHALVESGLVESSELGRRAHLFDELVWETTEAFLPPGANVSVQGRLDRRSVLRHGLLTRSRFAPLPPS
;
A
#
# COMPACT_ATOMS: atom_id res chain seq x y z
N MET A 1 11.56 -3.44 28.29
CA MET A 1 12.38 -2.84 27.21
C MET A 1 11.95 -3.46 25.88
N PHE A 2 11.42 -2.69 24.92
CA PHE A 2 11.04 -3.23 23.61
C PHE A 2 12.26 -3.22 22.67
N ARG A 3 12.79 -4.40 22.33
CA ARG A 3 13.94 -4.52 21.43
C ARG A 3 13.51 -4.26 19.99
N ARG A 4 14.15 -3.29 19.33
CA ARG A 4 14.05 -3.14 17.87
C ARG A 4 14.82 -4.29 17.23
N THR A 5 14.21 -4.96 16.28
CA THR A 5 14.78 -6.09 15.54
C THR A 5 14.78 -5.75 14.06
N ALA A 6 15.90 -5.96 13.39
CA ALA A 6 16.01 -5.92 11.95
C ALA A 6 16.14 -7.35 11.42
N ILE A 7 15.49 -7.65 10.29
CA ILE A 7 15.49 -8.95 9.65
C ILE A 7 15.73 -8.72 8.16
N ALA A 8 16.75 -9.39 7.61
CA ALA A 8 17.00 -9.43 6.19
C ALA A 8 16.88 -10.87 5.68
N GLY A 9 16.26 -11.06 4.53
CA GLY A 9 16.04 -12.39 3.96
C GLY A 9 15.13 -12.38 2.76
N ARG A 10 14.66 -13.58 2.39
CA ARG A 10 13.74 -13.78 1.26
C ARG A 10 12.30 -13.92 1.75
N THR A 11 11.36 -13.29 1.07
CA THR A 11 9.93 -13.40 1.38
C THR A 11 9.41 -14.81 1.08
N ALA A 12 8.46 -15.26 1.89
CA ALA A 12 7.72 -16.49 1.68
C ALA A 12 6.28 -16.32 2.18
N ALA A 13 5.41 -17.21 1.73
CA ALA A 13 4.01 -17.22 2.14
C ALA A 13 3.89 -17.27 3.67
N GLY A 14 2.88 -16.57 4.18
CA GLY A 14 2.56 -16.57 5.60
C GLY A 14 1.69 -17.76 6.01
N PRO A 15 1.23 -17.78 7.27
CA PRO A 15 0.31 -18.79 7.77
C PRO A 15 -1.02 -18.87 7.00
N GLU A 16 -1.44 -17.77 6.38
CA GLU A 16 -2.66 -17.68 5.57
C GLU A 16 -2.50 -18.30 4.16
N GLY A 17 -1.29 -18.72 3.80
CA GLY A 17 -0.99 -19.28 2.48
C GLY A 17 -0.66 -18.22 1.42
N SER A 18 -0.71 -18.64 0.16
CA SER A 18 -0.39 -17.82 -1.00
C SER A 18 -1.48 -16.80 -1.29
N LEU A 19 -1.07 -15.60 -1.72
CA LEU A 19 -2.00 -14.52 -2.09
C LEU A 19 -1.88 -14.18 -3.56
N THR A 20 -2.94 -13.58 -4.07
CA THR A 20 -3.01 -13.04 -5.42
C THR A 20 -3.35 -11.56 -5.33
N ALA A 21 -2.59 -10.73 -6.02
CA ALA A 21 -2.82 -9.29 -6.10
C ALA A 21 -4.12 -9.05 -6.91
N PRO A 22 -5.10 -8.31 -6.36
CA PRO A 22 -6.45 -8.26 -6.90
C PRO A 22 -6.58 -7.60 -8.28
N LEU A 23 -5.66 -6.71 -8.66
CA LEU A 23 -5.73 -6.01 -9.94
C LEU A 23 -4.86 -6.68 -11.00
N SER A 24 -3.61 -7.02 -10.68
CA SER A 24 -2.70 -7.65 -11.64
C SER A 24 -2.85 -9.17 -11.74
N GLY A 25 -3.50 -9.84 -10.77
CA GLY A 25 -3.52 -11.30 -10.68
C GLY A 25 -2.16 -11.92 -10.29
N ALA A 26 -1.17 -11.12 -9.88
CA ALA A 26 0.16 -11.60 -9.57
C ALA A 26 0.23 -12.35 -8.23
N ALA A 27 0.97 -13.46 -8.19
CA ALA A 27 1.25 -14.18 -6.94
C ALA A 27 2.12 -13.31 -6.01
N CYS A 28 1.68 -13.14 -4.76
CA CYS A 28 2.35 -12.27 -3.80
C CYS A 28 2.24 -12.79 -2.35
N VAL A 29 3.07 -12.24 -1.47
CA VAL A 29 2.97 -12.42 -0.01
C VAL A 29 2.30 -11.22 0.67
N TRP A 30 2.16 -10.13 -0.07
CA TRP A 30 1.56 -8.87 0.36
C TRP A 30 1.18 -8.04 -0.87
N PHE A 31 0.07 -7.31 -0.77
CA PHE A 31 -0.30 -6.28 -1.75
C PHE A 31 -0.95 -5.08 -1.06
N LYS A 32 -0.95 -3.96 -1.79
CA LYS A 32 -1.60 -2.70 -1.45
C LYS A 32 -2.15 -2.09 -2.73
N VAL A 33 -3.42 -1.76 -2.72
CA VAL A 33 -4.07 -0.98 -3.77
C VAL A 33 -4.23 0.45 -3.28
N ARG A 34 -3.96 1.43 -4.13
CA ARG A 34 -4.19 2.83 -3.82
C ARG A 34 -4.90 3.46 -5.00
N VAL A 35 -6.04 4.06 -4.70
CA VAL A 35 -6.80 4.89 -5.64
C VAL A 35 -6.58 6.34 -5.24
N GLU A 36 -6.15 7.16 -6.18
CA GLU A 36 -6.01 8.58 -5.99
C GLU A 36 -6.87 9.32 -6.99
N SER A 37 -7.44 10.44 -6.56
CA SER A 37 -8.08 11.38 -7.46
C SER A 37 -7.62 12.81 -7.22
N TRP A 38 -7.34 13.54 -8.29
CA TRP A 38 -6.94 14.94 -8.26
C TRP A 38 -7.44 15.67 -9.51
N GLN A 39 -7.48 16.99 -9.45
CA GLN A 39 -7.86 17.82 -10.61
C GLN A 39 -6.62 18.06 -11.48
N ALA A 40 -6.77 17.94 -12.80
CA ALA A 40 -5.63 17.94 -13.73
C ALA A 40 -4.96 19.32 -13.83
N ASN A 41 -5.74 20.40 -13.83
CA ASN A 41 -5.25 21.76 -14.09
C ASN A 41 -5.39 22.69 -12.88
N ALA A 42 -6.05 22.28 -11.79
CA ALA A 42 -6.27 23.08 -10.60
C ALA A 42 -5.73 22.45 -9.29
N ASP A 43 -5.21 23.34 -8.45
CA ASP A 43 -4.84 23.26 -7.03
C ASP A 43 -4.69 21.87 -6.35
N PRO A 44 -3.49 21.48 -5.87
CA PRO A 44 -3.26 20.23 -5.12
C PRO A 44 -4.11 20.08 -3.86
N HIS A 45 -4.78 21.13 -3.38
CA HIS A 45 -5.77 21.07 -2.30
C HIS A 45 -6.99 20.17 -2.59
N HIS A 46 -7.19 19.77 -3.85
CA HIS A 46 -8.22 18.80 -4.25
C HIS A 46 -7.66 17.40 -4.56
N ARG A 47 -6.66 16.92 -3.83
CA ARG A 47 -6.25 15.51 -3.89
C ARG A 47 -6.99 14.69 -2.84
N ARG A 48 -7.62 13.59 -3.27
CA ARG A 48 -8.21 12.59 -2.38
C ARG A 48 -7.52 11.26 -2.64
N THR A 49 -7.11 10.61 -1.57
CA THR A 49 -6.43 9.31 -1.63
C THR A 49 -7.25 8.30 -0.84
N VAL A 50 -7.76 7.29 -1.54
CA VAL A 50 -8.33 6.10 -0.92
C VAL A 50 -7.27 5.02 -0.95
N CYS A 51 -6.77 4.66 0.23
CA CYS A 51 -5.72 3.65 0.37
C CYS A 51 -6.33 2.34 0.86
N LEU A 52 -6.23 1.33 0.00
CA LEU A 52 -6.63 -0.04 0.29
C LEU A 52 -5.42 -0.89 0.60
N LEU A 53 -5.24 -1.12 1.90
CA LEU A 53 -4.26 -2.07 2.38
C LEU A 53 -5.01 -3.33 2.81
N ARG A 54 -4.56 -4.51 2.39
CA ARG A 54 -4.98 -5.73 3.10
C ARG A 54 -4.34 -5.71 4.49
N ARG A 55 -5.07 -5.13 5.44
CA ARG A 55 -4.65 -5.01 6.85
C ARG A 55 -4.58 -6.40 7.46
N GLY A 56 -3.51 -6.68 8.20
CA GLY A 56 -3.43 -7.87 9.07
C GLY A 56 -2.69 -9.08 8.50
N ILE A 57 -2.10 -9.02 7.30
CA ILE A 57 -1.35 -10.16 6.78
C ILE A 57 0.00 -10.27 7.49
N ILE A 58 0.30 -11.47 7.93
CA ILE A 58 1.63 -11.89 8.37
C ILE A 58 2.24 -12.69 7.23
N PHE A 59 3.45 -12.34 6.78
CA PHE A 59 4.24 -13.11 5.83
C PHE A 59 5.51 -13.63 6.51
N SER A 60 6.21 -14.57 5.87
CA SER A 60 7.45 -15.13 6.38
C SER A 60 8.65 -14.49 5.68
N VAL A 61 9.71 -14.23 6.45
CA VAL A 61 11.03 -13.87 5.91
C VAL A 61 12.01 -14.96 6.29
N LEU A 62 12.55 -15.63 5.27
CA LEU A 62 13.57 -16.66 5.37
C LEU A 62 14.94 -15.98 5.53
N SER A 63 15.39 -15.86 6.77
CA SER A 63 16.69 -15.28 7.13
C SER A 63 17.72 -16.38 7.48
N PRO A 64 19.03 -16.08 7.48
CA PRO A 64 20.06 -17.02 7.95
C PRO A 64 19.85 -17.48 9.40
N ALA A 65 19.20 -16.66 10.24
CA ALA A 65 18.88 -16.98 11.63
C ALA A 65 17.56 -17.79 11.78
N GLY A 66 16.99 -18.24 10.67
CA GLY A 66 15.72 -18.98 10.61
C GLY A 66 14.54 -18.15 10.08
N PRO A 67 13.40 -18.80 9.81
CA PRO A 67 12.19 -18.12 9.34
C PRO A 67 11.62 -17.22 10.44
N ARG A 68 11.15 -16.03 10.04
CA ARG A 68 10.54 -15.05 10.95
C ARG A 68 9.24 -14.53 10.38
N LEU A 69 8.23 -14.44 11.23
CA LEU A 69 6.94 -13.86 10.89
C LEU A 69 7.01 -12.33 10.96
N VAL A 70 6.60 -11.68 9.89
CA VAL A 70 6.62 -10.23 9.73
C VAL A 70 5.23 -9.78 9.34
N SER A 71 4.71 -8.78 10.03
CA SER A 71 3.46 -8.15 9.63
C SER A 71 3.69 -7.20 8.46
N ALA A 72 2.76 -7.23 7.53
CA ALA A 72 2.65 -6.32 6.39
C ALA A 72 2.73 -4.83 6.76
N ASP A 73 2.38 -4.46 7.99
CA ASP A 73 2.44 -3.08 8.48
C ASP A 73 3.87 -2.53 8.57
N VAL A 74 4.87 -3.42 8.68
CA VAL A 74 6.30 -3.09 8.65
C VAL A 74 6.77 -2.68 7.26
N ILE A 75 6.06 -3.10 6.21
CA ILE A 75 6.33 -2.66 4.83
C ILE A 75 5.82 -1.22 4.68
N ARG A 76 6.57 -0.28 5.27
CA ARG A 76 6.52 1.14 4.91
C ARG A 76 7.68 1.44 3.98
N ALA A 77 7.57 0.98 2.73
CA ALA A 77 8.26 1.57 1.59
C ALA A 77 9.78 1.87 1.75
N GLU A 78 10.58 0.93 2.25
CA GLU A 78 12.06 1.04 2.21
C GLU A 78 12.72 -0.16 1.48
N GLY A 79 12.06 -0.61 0.42
CA GLY A 79 12.53 -1.54 -0.61
C GLY A 79 11.36 -1.82 -1.54
N PRO A 80 11.49 -1.71 -2.88
CA PRO A 80 10.33 -1.41 -3.71
C PRO A 80 9.44 -2.65 -3.82
N PRO A 81 8.23 -2.65 -3.22
CA PRO A 81 7.20 -3.50 -3.79
C PRO A 81 7.10 -3.15 -5.27
N VAL A 82 6.88 -4.16 -6.10
CA VAL A 82 6.60 -3.92 -7.52
C VAL A 82 5.36 -3.05 -7.55
N THR A 83 5.53 -1.79 -7.95
CA THR A 83 4.46 -0.81 -8.03
C THR A 83 4.10 -0.65 -9.49
N ALA A 84 2.87 -1.02 -9.81
CA ALA A 84 2.30 -0.87 -11.13
C ALA A 84 1.15 0.14 -11.06
N ILE A 85 1.20 1.15 -11.93
CA ILE A 85 -0.01 1.90 -12.27
C ILE A 85 -0.81 0.97 -13.17
N VAL A 86 -2.02 0.62 -12.72
CA VAL A 86 -2.85 -0.38 -13.42
C VAL A 86 -3.91 0.32 -14.28
N GLU A 87 -4.37 1.49 -13.86
CA GLU A 87 -5.37 2.27 -14.58
C GLU A 87 -5.21 3.76 -14.27
N THR A 88 -5.26 4.59 -15.32
CA THR A 88 -5.33 6.05 -15.20
C THR A 88 -6.45 6.55 -16.10
N VAL A 89 -7.38 7.32 -15.52
CA VAL A 89 -8.57 7.81 -16.22
C VAL A 89 -8.66 9.32 -16.04
N ARG A 90 -8.92 10.04 -17.13
CA ARG A 90 -9.12 11.49 -17.13
C ARG A 90 -10.49 11.81 -17.69
N VAL A 91 -11.34 12.41 -16.87
CA VAL A 91 -12.75 12.62 -17.21
C VAL A 91 -13.27 13.94 -16.64
N LYS A 92 -14.16 14.60 -17.37
CA LYS A 92 -14.86 15.82 -16.90
C LYS A 92 -16.05 15.50 -15.98
N ARG A 93 -16.48 14.25 -15.96
CA ARG A 93 -17.65 13.73 -15.24
C ARG A 93 -17.26 12.45 -14.48
N PRO A 94 -18.10 11.96 -13.54
CA PRO A 94 -17.89 10.64 -12.93
C PRO A 94 -17.58 9.57 -13.99
N PRO A 95 -16.51 8.78 -13.84
CA PRO A 95 -16.14 7.78 -14.83
C PRO A 95 -17.18 6.66 -14.87
N THR A 96 -17.54 6.23 -16.07
CA THR A 96 -18.37 5.04 -16.30
C THR A 96 -17.56 3.76 -16.08
N ARG A 97 -18.25 2.61 -16.02
CA ARG A 97 -17.63 1.30 -15.83
C ARG A 97 -16.68 0.92 -16.98
N ASP A 98 -17.00 1.35 -18.20
CA ASP A 98 -16.17 1.10 -19.37
C ASP A 98 -14.94 2.01 -19.41
N GLU A 99 -15.05 3.23 -18.86
CA GLU A 99 -13.94 4.18 -18.77
C GLU A 99 -12.95 3.84 -17.64
N ALA A 100 -13.43 3.31 -16.52
CA ALA A 100 -12.62 2.97 -15.34
C ALA A 100 -12.99 1.60 -14.72
N PRO A 101 -12.83 0.48 -15.46
CA PRO A 101 -13.27 -0.84 -15.02
C PRO A 101 -12.66 -1.27 -13.68
N LEU A 102 -11.39 -0.96 -13.40
CA LEU A 102 -10.74 -1.39 -12.16
C LEU A 102 -11.24 -0.58 -10.96
N LEU A 103 -11.43 0.73 -11.13
CA LEU A 103 -12.04 1.57 -10.11
C LEU A 103 -13.45 1.07 -9.72
N HIS A 104 -14.28 0.72 -10.70
CA HIS A 104 -15.63 0.18 -10.44
C HIS A 104 -15.58 -1.19 -9.76
N ALA A 105 -14.67 -2.09 -10.17
CA ALA A 105 -14.48 -3.37 -9.48
C ALA A 105 -14.07 -3.20 -8.00
N LEU A 106 -13.26 -2.18 -7.68
CA LEU A 106 -12.91 -1.84 -6.30
C LEU A 106 -14.11 -1.30 -5.50
N VAL A 107 -15.03 -0.59 -6.14
CA VAL A 107 -16.27 -0.12 -5.49
C VAL A 107 -17.23 -1.28 -5.23
N GLU A 108 -17.40 -2.16 -6.22
CA GLU A 108 -18.30 -3.33 -6.12
C GLU A 108 -17.85 -4.34 -5.07
N SER A 109 -16.54 -4.50 -4.90
CA SER A 109 -15.97 -5.30 -3.81
C SER A 109 -16.06 -4.63 -2.43
N GLY A 110 -16.65 -3.44 -2.34
CA GLY A 110 -16.79 -2.67 -1.10
C GLY A 110 -15.49 -2.09 -0.57
N LEU A 111 -14.44 -2.06 -1.41
CA LEU A 111 -13.12 -1.58 -1.02
C LEU A 111 -13.02 -0.06 -1.19
N VAL A 112 -13.68 0.51 -2.20
CA VAL A 112 -13.86 1.96 -2.34
C VAL A 112 -15.32 2.30 -2.09
N GLU A 113 -15.61 3.35 -1.33
CA GLU A 113 -17.00 3.77 -1.15
C GLU A 113 -17.58 4.25 -2.49
N SER A 114 -18.82 3.86 -2.80
CA SER A 114 -19.48 4.26 -4.05
C SER A 114 -19.63 5.78 -4.19
N SER A 115 -19.66 6.49 -3.07
CA SER A 115 -19.69 7.95 -2.99
C SER A 115 -18.46 8.60 -3.64
N GLU A 116 -17.32 7.91 -3.69
CA GLU A 116 -16.09 8.41 -4.30
C GLU A 116 -16.23 8.58 -5.82
N LEU A 117 -16.97 7.68 -6.49
CA LEU A 117 -17.22 7.80 -7.93
C LEU A 117 -17.99 9.06 -8.29
N GLY A 118 -18.84 9.55 -7.38
CA GLY A 118 -19.69 10.72 -7.61
C GLY A 118 -18.93 12.05 -7.69
N ARG A 119 -17.61 12.04 -7.47
CA ARG A 119 -16.77 13.23 -7.47
C ARG A 119 -16.75 13.89 -8.85
N ARG A 120 -16.81 15.22 -8.85
CA ARG A 120 -16.77 16.07 -10.05
C ARG A 120 -15.58 17.02 -9.98
N ALA A 121 -15.00 17.33 -11.12
CA ALA A 121 -14.03 18.41 -11.24
C ALA A 121 -14.73 19.77 -11.07
N HIS A 122 -13.97 20.80 -10.69
CA HIS A 122 -14.46 22.19 -10.79
C HIS A 122 -14.66 22.58 -12.26
N LEU A 123 -15.53 23.56 -12.50
CA LEU A 123 -15.94 24.01 -13.84
C LEU A 123 -14.75 24.13 -14.81
N PHE A 124 -14.83 23.38 -15.90
CA PHE A 124 -13.87 23.25 -17.01
C PHE A 124 -12.60 22.42 -16.76
N ASP A 125 -12.38 21.89 -15.55
CA ASP A 125 -11.24 21.00 -15.29
C ASP A 125 -11.60 19.51 -15.50
N GLU A 126 -10.57 18.67 -15.52
CA GLU A 126 -10.66 17.22 -15.58
C GLU A 126 -10.33 16.63 -14.20
N LEU A 127 -11.08 15.60 -13.82
CA LEU A 127 -10.75 14.76 -12.68
C LEU A 127 -9.90 13.60 -13.19
N VAL A 128 -8.71 13.47 -12.64
CA VAL A 128 -7.82 12.32 -12.86
C VAL A 128 -8.07 11.32 -11.75
N TRP A 129 -8.26 10.06 -12.13
CA TRP A 129 -8.22 8.90 -11.25
C TRP A 129 -6.99 8.07 -11.60
N GLU A 130 -6.25 7.65 -10.58
CA GLU A 130 -5.14 6.72 -10.74
C GLU A 130 -5.29 5.57 -9.75
N THR A 131 -5.37 4.37 -10.30
CA THR A 131 -5.41 3.12 -9.55
C THR A 131 -4.04 2.47 -9.65
N THR A 132 -3.37 2.36 -8.51
CA THR A 132 -2.05 1.74 -8.39
C THR A 132 -2.13 0.49 -7.54
N GLU A 133 -1.36 -0.52 -7.92
CA GLU A 133 -1.15 -1.73 -7.13
C GLU A 133 0.34 -1.86 -6.82
N ALA A 134 0.64 -2.07 -5.55
CA ALA A 134 1.97 -2.43 -5.08
C ALA A 134 1.90 -3.84 -4.49
N PHE A 135 2.78 -4.74 -4.93
CA PHE A 135 2.84 -6.09 -4.38
C PHE A 135 4.27 -6.54 -4.12
N LEU A 136 4.40 -7.51 -3.21
CA LEU A 136 5.67 -8.12 -2.86
C LEU A 136 5.64 -9.60 -3.28
N PRO A 137 6.39 -10.01 -4.30
CA PRO A 137 6.38 -11.40 -4.75
C PRO A 137 7.05 -12.32 -3.72
N PRO A 138 6.72 -13.62 -3.72
CA PRO A 138 7.49 -14.61 -2.97
C PRO A 138 8.93 -14.69 -3.49
N GLY A 139 9.90 -14.94 -2.61
CA GLY A 139 11.32 -15.00 -2.93
C GLY A 139 12.04 -13.65 -3.05
N ALA A 140 11.31 -12.53 -2.96
CA ALA A 140 11.89 -11.19 -3.00
C ALA A 140 12.83 -10.95 -1.81
N ASN A 141 13.96 -10.28 -2.06
CA ASN A 141 14.86 -9.86 -1.00
C ASN A 141 14.28 -8.64 -0.29
N VAL A 142 14.18 -8.72 1.04
CA VAL A 142 13.68 -7.63 1.88
C VAL A 142 14.56 -7.43 3.10
N SER A 143 14.63 -6.18 3.56
CA SER A 143 15.15 -5.79 4.86
C SER A 143 14.05 -5.04 5.60
N VAL A 144 13.65 -5.55 6.75
CA VAL A 144 12.53 -5.01 7.54
C VAL A 144 12.96 -4.77 8.96
N GLN A 145 12.52 -3.67 9.55
CA GLN A 145 12.82 -3.31 10.93
C GLN A 145 11.54 -3.04 11.71
N GLY A 146 11.44 -3.60 12.91
CA GLY A 146 10.24 -3.44 13.73
C GLY A 146 10.44 -3.83 15.18
N ARG A 147 9.32 -4.03 15.88
CA ARG A 147 9.29 -4.56 17.24
C ARG A 147 8.64 -5.95 17.20
N LEU A 148 9.23 -6.89 17.92
CA LEU A 148 8.60 -8.20 18.12
C LEU A 148 7.44 -8.04 19.10
N ASP A 149 6.26 -8.53 18.72
CA ASP A 149 5.12 -8.66 19.63
C ASP A 149 5.26 -9.90 20.53
N ARG A 150 4.26 -10.12 21.42
CA ARG A 150 4.23 -11.28 22.33
C ARG A 150 4.16 -12.64 21.61
N ARG A 151 3.80 -12.65 20.32
CA ARG A 151 3.72 -13.84 19.46
C ARG A 151 4.97 -13.98 18.57
N SER A 152 6.03 -13.21 18.84
CA SER A 152 7.25 -13.18 18.03
C SER A 152 7.03 -12.75 16.57
N VAL A 153 5.98 -11.97 16.30
CA VAL A 153 5.74 -11.35 14.99
C VAL A 153 6.38 -9.97 14.98
N LEU A 154 7.18 -9.68 13.97
CA LEU A 154 7.76 -8.36 13.76
C LEU A 154 6.66 -7.40 13.25
N ARG A 155 6.35 -6.35 14.00
CA ARG A 155 5.35 -5.34 13.65
C ARG A 155 5.95 -3.95 13.56
N HIS A 156 5.26 -3.05 12.87
CA HIS A 156 5.65 -1.65 12.81
C HIS A 156 5.58 -1.06 14.23
N GLY A 157 6.72 -0.59 14.75
CA GLY A 157 6.72 0.14 16.01
C GLY A 157 6.08 1.51 15.79
N LEU A 158 4.92 1.78 16.38
CA LEU A 158 4.37 3.14 16.44
C LEU A 158 5.48 4.09 16.92
N LEU A 159 5.89 5.00 16.04
CA LEU A 159 6.67 6.17 16.40
C LEU A 159 5.79 7.03 17.30
N THR A 160 6.01 6.99 18.61
CA THR A 160 5.88 8.23 19.38
C THR A 160 6.86 9.21 18.74
N ARG A 161 6.31 10.25 18.08
CA ARG A 161 7.07 11.38 17.51
C ARG A 161 8.11 11.87 18.52
N SER A 162 9.37 11.47 18.34
CA SER A 162 10.49 12.20 18.94
C SER A 162 10.77 13.37 18.02
N ARG A 163 10.49 14.57 18.55
CA ARG A 163 10.80 15.86 17.94
C ARG A 163 12.24 15.84 17.41
N PHE A 164 12.42 16.15 16.13
CA PHE A 164 13.71 16.60 15.63
C PHE A 164 14.04 17.91 16.36
N ALA A 165 15.08 17.89 17.20
CA ALA A 165 15.77 19.11 17.57
C ALA A 165 16.69 19.50 16.41
N PRO A 166 16.73 20.78 15.99
CA PRO A 166 17.68 21.21 14.98
C PRO A 166 19.10 21.17 15.54
N LEU A 167 20.06 20.68 14.75
CA LEU A 167 21.48 20.79 15.04
C LEU A 167 21.89 22.27 15.00
N PRO A 168 22.82 22.73 15.87
CA PRO A 168 23.30 24.09 15.83
C PRO A 168 24.16 24.33 14.57
N PRO A 169 24.14 25.54 14.00
CA PRO A 169 25.01 25.90 12.89
C PRO A 169 26.47 25.96 13.36
N SER A 170 27.37 25.48 12.50
CA SER A 170 28.82 25.59 12.61
C SER A 170 29.30 27.04 12.53
#